data_AF-A0A645IT22-F1
#
_entry.id   AF-A0A645IT22-F1
#
_cell.length_a   1.000
_cell.length_b   1.000
_cell.length_c   1.000
_cell.angle_alpha   90.00
_cell.angle_beta   90.00
_cell.angle_gamma   90.00
#
_symmetry.space_group_name_H-M   'P 1'
#
loop_
_entity.id
_entity.type
_entity.pdbx_description
1 polymer ?
#
loop_
_entity_poly.entity_id
_entity_poly.type
_entity_poly.pdbx_seq_one_letter_code
_entity_poly.pdbx_strand_id
1 'polypeptide(L)'
;MTETELFAGLCDLSYVGAKVSDDDVRALSENMPGWGGIYNIPLAEMQGLGLPVMNLGPSGEAPHKRDERLHLSYSLDVLPELLKRAVREISKRNS
;
A
#
# COMPACT_ATOMS: atom_id res chain seq x y z
N MET A 1 -4.27 -9.17 -15.10
CA MET A 1 -3.70 -8.30 -14.06
C MET A 1 -4.81 -7.37 -13.64
N THR A 2 -5.32 -7.52 -12.42
CA THR A 2 -6.37 -6.65 -11.91
C THR A 2 -5.70 -5.41 -11.36
N GLU A 3 -5.95 -4.27 -11.99
CA GLU A 3 -5.61 -2.98 -11.41
C GLU A 3 -6.68 -2.66 -10.36
N THR A 4 -6.26 -2.27 -9.17
CA THR A 4 -7.16 -1.94 -8.07
C THR A 4 -6.59 -0.68 -7.44
N GLU A 5 -7.36 0.41 -7.50
CA GLU A 5 -6.93 1.71 -6.95
C GLU A 5 -6.85 1.68 -5.42
N LEU A 6 -7.62 0.80 -4.77
CA LEU A 6 -7.70 0.69 -3.32
C LEU A 6 -7.71 -0.78 -2.89
N PHE A 7 -6.57 -1.25 -2.39
CA PHE A 7 -6.47 -2.54 -1.74
C PHE A 7 -7.23 -2.48 -0.41
N ALA A 8 -8.19 -3.38 -0.21
CA ALA A 8 -8.96 -3.44 1.03
C ALA A 8 -8.06 -3.97 2.17
N GLY A 9 -7.65 -3.06 3.05
CA GLY A 9 -6.66 -3.29 4.09
C GLY A 9 -5.66 -2.13 4.08
N LEU A 10 -5.38 -1.55 5.24
CA LEU A 10 -4.43 -0.44 5.39
C LEU A 10 -3.12 -0.78 4.66
N CYS A 11 -2.87 -0.11 3.54
CA CYS A 11 -1.57 -0.16 2.90
C CYS A 11 -0.69 0.88 3.60
N ASP A 12 0.37 0.45 4.29
CA ASP A 12 1.30 1.35 4.97
C ASP A 12 1.87 2.43 4.03
N LEU A 13 1.94 2.13 2.73
CA LEU A 13 2.40 3.08 1.71
C LEU A 13 1.43 4.25 1.50
N SER A 14 0.17 4.12 1.91
CA SER A 14 -0.79 5.24 1.91
C SER A 14 -0.33 6.39 2.82
N TYR A 15 0.50 6.11 3.83
CA TYR A 15 1.05 7.16 4.70
C TYR A 15 2.04 8.10 4.02
N VAL A 16 2.62 7.69 2.89
CA VAL A 16 3.67 8.47 2.22
C VAL A 16 3.33 8.85 0.78
N GLY A 17 2.37 8.16 0.15
CA GLY A 17 2.05 8.34 -1.26
C GLY A 17 0.56 8.50 -1.59
N ALA A 18 -0.34 8.49 -0.59
CA ALA A 18 -1.76 8.65 -0.86
C ALA A 18 -2.08 10.09 -1.30
N LYS A 19 -2.95 10.20 -2.30
CA LYS A 19 -3.62 11.45 -2.67
C LYS A 19 -5.01 11.39 -2.08
N VAL A 20 -5.19 12.08 -0.97
CA VAL A 20 -6.47 12.14 -0.24
C VAL A 20 -7.05 13.55 -0.38
N SER A 21 -8.35 13.63 -0.66
CA SER A 21 -9.09 14.89 -0.66
C SER A 21 -9.54 15.28 0.75
N ASP A 22 -9.98 16.52 0.93
CA ASP A 22 -10.58 16.97 2.20
C ASP A 22 -11.84 16.17 2.55
N ASP A 23 -12.60 15.72 1.53
CA ASP A 23 -13.77 14.87 1.72
C ASP A 23 -13.39 13.47 2.22
N ASP A 24 -12.29 12.89 1.72
CA ASP A 24 -11.77 11.60 2.20
C ASP A 24 -11.31 11.70 3.66
N VAL A 25 -10.62 12.80 4.00
CA VAL A 25 -10.16 13.07 5.37
C VAL A 25 -11.35 13.23 6.32
N ARG A 26 -12.37 13.97 5.90
CA ARG A 26 -13.61 14.14 6.67
C ARG A 26 -14.28 12.78 6.89
N ALA A 27 -14.49 12.01 5.81
CA ALA A 27 -15.10 10.69 5.90
C ALA A 27 -14.33 9.75 6.85
N LEU A 28 -12.99 9.76 6.80
CA LEU A 28 -12.15 9.00 7.73
C LEU A 28 -12.38 9.45 9.17
N SER A 29 -12.31 10.76 9.44
CA SER A 29 -12.43 11.30 10.79
C SER A 29 -13.80 11.07 11.43
N GLU A 30 -14.88 11.15 10.65
CA GLU A 30 -16.26 10.95 11.12
C GLU A 30 -16.57 9.48 11.40
N ASN A 31 -15.85 8.55 10.76
CA ASN A 31 -16.11 7.11 10.86
C ASN A 31 -15.03 6.35 11.65
N MET A 32 -13.99 7.02 12.16
CA MET A 32 -12.94 6.40 12.96
C MET A 32 -13.19 6.58 14.47
N PRO A 33 -13.50 5.50 15.23
CA PRO A 33 -13.71 5.60 16.66
C PRO A 33 -12.50 6.18 17.38
N GLY A 34 -12.73 7.18 18.24
CA GLY A 34 -11.68 7.79 19.04
C GLY A 34 -10.79 8.79 18.29
N TRP A 35 -11.14 9.15 17.05
CA TRP A 35 -10.45 10.20 16.28
C TRP A 35 -10.37 11.52 17.05
N GLY A 36 -9.18 12.13 17.08
CA GLY A 36 -8.90 13.38 17.80
C GLY A 36 -8.83 13.26 19.32
N GLY A 37 -9.09 12.07 19.88
CA GLY A 37 -9.02 11.80 21.32
C GLY A 37 -7.95 10.77 21.67
N ILE A 38 -8.26 9.49 21.45
CA ILE A 38 -7.35 8.37 21.72
C ILE A 38 -6.59 7.92 20.46
N TYR A 39 -6.97 8.41 19.29
CA TYR A 39 -6.34 8.10 18.02
C TYR A 39 -6.23 9.36 17.16
N ASN A 40 -5.04 9.64 16.64
CA ASN A 40 -4.80 10.73 15.70
C ASN A 40 -3.61 10.37 14.80
N ILE A 41 -3.64 10.82 13.56
CA ILE A 41 -2.53 10.67 12.59
C ILE A 41 -2.23 12.03 11.93
N PRO A 42 -0.95 12.33 11.63
CA PRO A 42 -0.52 13.61 11.08
C PRO A 42 -0.81 13.71 9.57
N LEU A 43 -2.09 13.81 9.21
CA LEU A 43 -2.55 13.74 7.82
C LEU A 43 -1.95 14.82 6.91
N ALA A 44 -1.79 16.05 7.43
CA ALA A 44 -1.24 17.15 6.65
C ALA A 44 0.23 16.90 6.27
N GLU A 45 1.02 16.40 7.22
CA GLU A 45 2.41 16.03 7.02
C GLU A 45 2.55 14.84 6.07
N MET A 46 1.67 13.84 6.20
CA MET A 46 1.61 12.67 5.32
C MET A 46 1.29 13.07 3.88
N GLN A 47 0.31 13.96 3.66
CA GLN A 47 -0.02 14.51 2.35
C GLN A 47 1.16 15.26 1.71
N GLY A 48 1.99 15.91 2.53
CA GLY A 48 3.17 16.64 2.08
C GLY A 48 4.28 15.75 1.48
N LEU A 49 4.32 14.45 1.80
CA LEU A 49 5.35 13.54 1.30
C LEU A 49 5.19 13.25 -0.20
N GLY A 50 3.96 12.95 -0.64
CA GLY A 50 3.62 12.75 -2.05
C GLY A 50 4.53 11.77 -2.82
N LEU A 51 5.11 10.78 -2.13
CA LEU A 51 6.12 9.89 -2.71
C LEU A 51 5.49 8.92 -3.71
N PRO A 52 6.14 8.65 -4.85
CA PRO A 52 5.72 7.57 -5.72
C PRO A 52 5.92 6.23 -5.00
N VAL A 53 4.84 5.49 -4.82
CA VAL A 53 4.85 4.19 -4.14
C VAL A 53 4.48 3.06 -5.07
N MET A 54 5.06 1.88 -4.83
CA MET A 54 4.74 0.65 -5.53
C MET A 54 4.71 -0.48 -4.51
N ASN A 55 3.66 -1.29 -4.52
CA ASN A 55 3.60 -2.52 -3.73
C ASN A 55 3.86 -3.72 -4.65
N LEU A 56 4.87 -4.52 -4.31
CA LEU A 56 5.18 -5.78 -5.01
C LEU A 56 5.18 -6.88 -3.96
N GLY A 57 4.25 -7.81 -4.11
CA GLY A 57 4.03 -8.88 -3.14
C GLY A 57 3.72 -10.21 -3.80
N PRO A 58 3.70 -11.28 -3.00
CA PRO A 58 3.37 -12.60 -3.49
C PRO A 58 1.89 -12.68 -3.90
N SER A 59 1.58 -13.69 -4.71
CA SER A 59 0.20 -13.95 -5.14
C SER A 59 -0.37 -15.06 -4.28
N GLY A 60 -1.49 -14.77 -3.63
CA GLY A 60 -2.17 -15.70 -2.73
C GLY A 60 -3.64 -15.36 -2.58
N GLU A 61 -4.32 -16.07 -1.71
CA GLU A 61 -5.73 -15.86 -1.41
C GLU A 61 -5.98 -16.00 0.10
N ALA A 62 -7.07 -15.36 0.56
CA ALA A 62 -7.53 -15.40 1.93
C ALA A 62 -6.53 -14.85 2.97
N PRO A 63 -5.94 -13.65 2.77
CA PRO A 63 -5.03 -13.07 3.75
C PRO A 63 -5.73 -12.89 5.11
N HIS A 64 -5.01 -13.17 6.20
CA HIS A 64 -5.52 -13.10 7.58
C HIS A 64 -6.66 -14.09 7.89
N LYS A 65 -6.80 -15.15 7.09
CA LYS A 65 -7.74 -16.25 7.36
C LYS A 65 -6.99 -17.56 7.59
N ARG A 66 -7.67 -18.53 8.20
CA ARG A 66 -7.06 -19.84 8.51
C ARG A 66 -6.73 -20.66 7.25
N ASP A 67 -7.40 -20.37 6.15
CA ASP A 67 -7.23 -20.98 4.82
C ASP A 67 -6.37 -20.12 3.88
N GLU A 68 -5.58 -19.20 4.45
CA GLU A 68 -4.58 -18.41 3.72
C GLU A 68 -3.64 -19.33 2.94
N ARG A 69 -3.43 -19.02 1.65
CA ARG A 69 -2.63 -19.84 0.75
C ARG A 69 -1.87 -19.01 -0.26
N LEU A 70 -0.77 -19.58 -0.75
CA LEU A 70 0.19 -18.93 -1.63
C LEU A 70 0.32 -19.67 -2.96
N HIS A 71 0.37 -18.94 -4.06
CA HIS A 71 0.80 -19.47 -5.36
C HIS A 71 2.33 -19.56 -5.39
N LEU A 72 2.87 -20.75 -5.13
CA LEU A 72 4.31 -20.96 -4.93
C LEU A 72 5.14 -20.61 -6.17
N SER A 73 4.76 -21.06 -7.35
CA SER A 73 5.53 -20.81 -8.58
C SER A 73 5.65 -19.31 -8.88
N TYR A 74 4.58 -18.54 -8.69
CA TYR A 74 4.69 -17.09 -8.81
C TYR A 74 5.57 -16.50 -7.70
N SER A 75 5.34 -16.88 -6.45
CA SER A 75 5.91 -16.20 -5.30
C SER A 75 7.39 -16.52 -5.06
N LEU A 76 7.83 -17.72 -5.46
CA LEU A 76 9.21 -18.20 -5.26
C LEU A 76 10.07 -18.11 -6.52
N ASP A 77 9.47 -18.14 -7.72
CA ASP A 77 10.24 -18.11 -8.97
C ASP A 77 10.10 -16.76 -9.70
N VAL A 78 8.88 -16.25 -9.85
CA VAL A 78 8.61 -15.03 -10.65
C VAL A 78 8.85 -13.74 -9.86
N LEU A 79 8.27 -13.63 -8.65
CA LEU A 79 8.34 -12.42 -7.84
C LEU A 79 9.79 -12.00 -7.51
N PRO A 80 10.71 -12.91 -7.13
CA PRO A 80 12.08 -12.51 -6.83
C PRO A 80 12.80 -11.89 -8.03
N GLU A 81 12.57 -12.38 -9.24
CA GLU A 81 13.15 -11.80 -10.46
C GLU A 81 12.49 -10.46 -10.81
N LEU A 82 11.17 -10.37 -10.66
CA LEU A 82 10.44 -9.11 -10.85
C LEU A 82 10.94 -8.02 -9.89
N LEU A 83 11.15 -8.35 -8.61
CA LEU A 83 11.69 -7.43 -7.62
C LEU A 83 13.10 -6.95 -7.97
N LYS A 84 14.00 -7.87 -8.34
CA LYS A 84 15.36 -7.52 -8.79
C LYS A 84 15.32 -6.58 -10.00
N ARG A 85 14.44 -6.86 -10.96
CA ARG A 85 14.27 -6.02 -12.15
C ARG A 85 13.72 -4.65 -11.79
N ALA A 86 12.70 -4.57 -10.94
CA ALA A 86 12.13 -3.29 -10.48
C ALA A 86 13.21 -2.40 -9.83
N VAL A 87 13.99 -2.95 -8.89
CA VAL A 87 15.10 -2.22 -8.24
C VAL A 87 16.12 -1.73 -9.26
N ARG A 88 16.54 -2.58 -10.22
CA ARG A 88 17.49 -2.21 -11.27
C ARG A 88 16.95 -1.07 -12.15
N GLU A 89 15.71 -1.15 -12.60
CA GLU A 89 15.13 -0.12 -13.48
C GLU A 89 14.91 1.21 -12.73
N ILE A 90 14.46 1.16 -11.48
CA ILE A 90 14.31 2.37 -10.65
C ILE A 90 15.68 3.05 -10.43
N SER A 91 16.73 2.26 -10.19
CA SER A 91 18.08 2.78 -9.95
C SER A 91 18.68 3.49 -11.17
N LYS A 92 18.33 3.06 -12.40
CA LYS A 92 18.79 3.69 -13.65
C LYS A 92 18.16 5.06 -13.90
N ARG A 93 16.99 5.31 -13.32
CA ARG A 93 16.19 6.52 -13.58
C ARG A 93 16.73 7.77 -12.85
N ASN A 94 17.73 7.58 -11.97
CA ASN A 94 18.36 8.61 -11.14
C ASN A 94 19.86 8.83 -11.48
N SER A 95 20.31 8.38 -12.66
CA SER A 95 21.68 8.55 -13.17
C SER A 95 21.68 9.17 -14.56
#